data_AF-A0A5C5UUN6-F1
#
_entry.id   AF-A0A5C5UUN6-F1
#
_cell.length_a   1.000
_cell.length_b   1.000
_cell.length_c   1.000
_cell.angle_alpha   90.00
_cell.angle_beta   90.00
_cell.angle_gamma   90.00
#
_symmetry.space_group_name_H-M   'P 1'
#
loop_
_entity.id
_entity.type
_entity.pdbx_description
1 polymer ?
#
loop_
_entity_poly.entity_id
_entity_poly.type
_entity_poly.pdbx_seq_one_letter_code
_entity_poly.pdbx_strand_id
1 'polypeptide(L)'
;MSLQISEELIARQTPEAQAIIRLLLARIAEQDQRIAEQDQRIAKLEAELKSLRKTPQNSSLPPSTQHPHAKPVRQKRKKAKRKRGGQPGVLCKK
;
A
#
# COMPACT_ATOMS: atom_id res chain seq x y z
N MET A 1 -28.31 17.04 4.57
CA MET A 1 -29.78 16.86 4.67
C MET A 1 -30.07 15.37 4.82
N SER A 2 -30.14 14.84 6.04
CA SER A 2 -30.51 13.45 6.28
C SER A 2 -32.04 13.36 6.35
N LEU A 3 -32.67 12.84 5.31
CA LEU A 3 -34.08 12.48 5.35
C LEU A 3 -34.20 11.17 6.13
N GLN A 4 -34.70 11.23 7.35
CA GLN A 4 -35.00 10.03 8.12
C GLN A 4 -36.28 9.41 7.53
N ILE A 5 -36.13 8.28 6.83
CA ILE A 5 -37.27 7.51 6.34
C ILE A 5 -37.88 6.80 7.56
N SER A 6 -39.00 7.32 8.08
CA SER A 6 -39.70 6.73 9.21
C SER A 6 -40.60 5.56 8.76
N GLU A 7 -40.82 4.60 9.65
CA GLU A 7 -41.68 3.44 9.37
C GLU A 7 -43.12 3.86 9.01
N GLU A 8 -43.61 4.95 9.60
CA GLU A 8 -44.92 5.51 9.27
C GLU A 8 -45.00 5.99 7.81
N LEU A 9 -43.91 6.56 7.29
CA LEU A 9 -43.83 7.02 5.90
C LEU A 9 -43.78 5.83 4.94
N ILE A 10 -43.10 4.75 5.33
CA ILE A 10 -43.08 3.49 4.59
C ILE A 10 -44.48 2.87 4.54
N ALA A 11 -45.19 2.83 5.67
CA ALA A 11 -46.51 2.22 5.79
C ALA A 11 -47.59 2.88 4.91
N ARG A 12 -47.42 4.15 4.52
CA ARG A 12 -48.32 4.87 3.59
C ARG A 12 -48.16 4.41 2.13
N GLN A 13 -47.10 3.68 1.81
CA GLN A 13 -46.80 3.23 0.45
C GLN A 13 -47.48 1.90 0.11
N THR A 14 -47.49 1.55 -1.18
CA THR A 14 -47.98 0.23 -1.64
C THR A 14 -47.14 -0.92 -1.05
N PRO A 15 -47.70 -2.13 -0.89
CA PRO A 15 -46.97 -3.27 -0.31
C PRO A 15 -45.67 -3.61 -1.04
N GLU A 16 -45.67 -3.50 -2.37
CA GLU A 16 -44.47 -3.70 -3.20
C GLU A 16 -43.40 -2.63 -2.91
N ALA A 17 -43.80 -1.36 -2.83
CA ALA A 17 -42.90 -0.27 -2.50
C ALA A 17 -42.32 -0.43 -1.08
N GLN A 18 -43.14 -0.87 -0.11
CA GLN A 18 -42.66 -1.16 1.26
C GLN A 18 -41.57 -2.23 1.26
N ALA A 19 -41.76 -3.32 0.53
CA ALA A 19 -40.78 -4.40 0.43
C ALA A 19 -39.47 -3.91 -0.20
N ILE A 20 -39.55 -3.15 -1.29
CA ILE A 20 -38.39 -2.57 -1.97
C ILE A 20 -37.64 -1.61 -1.04
N ILE A 21 -38.35 -0.70 -0.36
CA ILE A 21 -37.73 0.27 0.56
C ILE A 21 -36.98 -0.46 1.68
N ARG A 22 -37.61 -1.46 2.32
CA ARG A 22 -36.97 -2.22 3.40
C ARG A 22 -35.74 -2.98 2.92
N LEU A 23 -35.80 -3.59 1.73
CA LEU A 23 -34.66 -4.27 1.11
C LEU A 23 -33.50 -3.29 0.86
N LEU A 24 -33.79 -2.11 0.31
CA LEU A 24 -32.79 -1.09 0.03
C LEU A 24 -32.16 -0.55 1.31
N LEU A 25 -32.96 -0.27 2.34
CA LEU A 25 -32.46 0.18 3.64
C LEU A 25 -31.52 -0.86 4.28
N ALA A 26 -31.88 -2.14 4.21
CA ALA A 26 -31.01 -3.21 4.70
C ALA A 26 -29.68 -3.27 3.93
N ARG A 27 -29.73 -3.12 2.60
CA ARG A 27 -28.52 -3.12 1.76
C ARG A 27 -27.64 -1.88 1.97
N ILE A 28 -28.23 -0.72 2.22
CA ILE A 28 -27.49 0.50 2.58
C ILE A 28 -26.80 0.31 3.93
N ALA A 29 -27.50 -0.21 4.93
CA ALA A 29 -26.91 -0.48 6.24
C ALA A 29 -25.71 -1.45 6.16
N GLU A 30 -25.81 -2.49 5.33
CA GLU A 30 -24.69 -3.40 5.06
C GLU A 30 -23.50 -2.68 4.40
N GLN A 31 -23.78 -1.79 3.43
CA GLN A 31 -22.73 -1.01 2.77
C GLN A 31 -22.05 -0.03 3.73
N ASP A 32 -22.82 0.65 4.58
CA ASP A 32 -22.31 1.57 5.58
C ASP A 32 -21.37 0.85 6.57
N GLN A 33 -21.72 -0.38 6.97
CA GLN A 33 -20.84 -1.23 7.79
C GLN A 33 -19.52 -1.54 7.07
N ARG A 34 -19.59 -1.96 5.80
CA ARG A 34 -18.38 -2.25 4.99
C ARG A 34 -17.50 -1.01 4.81
N ILE A 35 -18.10 0.16 4.60
CA ILE A 35 -17.37 1.43 4.49
C ILE A 35 -16.68 1.74 5.82
N ALA A 36 -17.37 1.62 6.94
CA ALA A 36 -16.78 1.86 8.25
C ALA A 36 -15.60 0.92 8.55
N GLU A 37 -15.70 -0.36 8.18
CA GLU A 37 -14.59 -1.32 8.29
C GLU A 37 -13.39 -0.94 7.41
N GLN A 38 -13.66 -0.49 6.18
CA GLN A 38 -12.63 -0.04 5.24
C GLN A 38 -11.93 1.22 5.75
N ASP A 39 -12.68 2.20 6.25
CA ASP A 39 -12.13 3.43 6.81
C ASP A 39 -11.22 3.14 8.01
N GLN A 40 -11.62 2.22 8.89
CA GLN A 40 -10.77 1.76 9.98
C GLN A 40 -9.48 1.10 9.48
N ARG A 41 -9.56 0.28 8.42
CA ARG A 41 -8.38 -0.36 7.81
C ARG A 41 -7.45 0.67 7.19
N ILE A 42 -7.99 1.65 6.46
CA ILE A 42 -7.24 2.74 5.86
C ILE A 42 -6.54 3.54 6.95
N ALA A 43 -7.25 3.97 7.99
CA ALA A 43 -6.69 4.71 9.10
C ALA A 43 -5.52 3.97 9.80
N LYS A 44 -5.64 2.64 9.99
CA LYS A 44 -4.56 1.81 10.53
C LYS A 44 -3.34 1.80 9.61
N LEU A 45 -3.53 1.54 8.32
CA LEU A 45 -2.43 1.50 7.34
C LEU A 45 -1.74 2.85 7.19
N GLU A 46 -2.51 3.95 7.20
CA GLU A 46 -1.95 5.31 7.18
C GLU A 46 -1.13 5.61 8.43
N ALA A 47 -1.57 5.16 9.61
CA ALA A 47 -0.81 5.28 10.85
C ALA A 47 0.49 4.47 10.81
N GLU A 48 0.45 3.24 10.30
CA GLU A 48 1.63 2.39 10.09
C GLU A 48 2.63 3.07 9.14
N LEU A 49 2.17 3.53 7.97
CA LEU A 49 3.02 4.25 7.01
C LEU A 49 3.62 5.54 7.60
N LYS A 50 2.84 6.29 8.38
CA LYS A 50 3.33 7.51 9.04
C LYS A 50 4.40 7.21 10.09
N SER A 51 4.29 6.09 10.80
CA SER A 51 5.31 5.64 11.76
C SER A 51 6.61 5.22 11.06
N LEU A 52 6.50 4.51 9.92
CA LEU A 52 7.64 4.09 9.10
C LEU A 52 8.37 5.26 8.41
N ARG A 53 7.65 6.36 8.13
CA ARG A 53 8.20 7.57 7.49
C ARG A 53 8.97 8.50 8.43
N LYS A 54 9.15 8.14 9.71
CA LYS A 54 9.87 8.96 10.68
C LYS A 54 11.07 8.23 11.29
N THR A 55 12.13 8.01 10.51
CA THR A 55 13.47 7.82 11.08
C THR A 55 14.54 8.47 10.19
N PRO A 56 15.55 9.16 10.77
CA PRO A 56 16.74 9.61 10.06
C PRO A 56 17.66 8.43 9.70
N GLN A 57 17.19 7.18 9.77
CA GLN A 57 18.01 5.96 9.69
C GLN A 57 17.50 4.91 8.68
N ASN A 58 16.33 5.09 8.04
CA ASN A 58 16.06 4.45 6.73
C ASN A 58 16.87 5.14 5.60
N SER A 59 17.41 6.30 5.94
CA SER A 59 18.63 6.94 5.49
C SER A 59 19.73 6.65 6.52
N SER A 60 20.46 5.54 6.50
CA SER A 60 21.29 5.08 7.65
C SER A 60 22.47 5.97 8.13
N LEU A 61 22.52 7.26 7.78
CA LEU A 61 23.55 8.23 8.15
C LEU A 61 22.95 9.31 9.08
N PRO A 62 23.62 9.66 10.20
CA PRO A 62 23.28 10.87 10.96
C PRO A 62 23.19 12.11 10.05
N PRO A 63 22.33 13.10 10.34
CA PRO A 63 22.28 14.34 9.56
C PRO A 63 23.62 15.10 9.58
N SER A 64 24.45 14.89 10.60
CA SER A 64 25.83 15.41 10.68
C SER A 64 26.84 14.67 9.81
N THR A 65 26.45 13.56 9.19
CA THR A 65 27.32 12.71 8.35
C THR A 65 27.20 13.02 6.86
N GLN A 66 26.13 13.70 6.44
CA GLN A 66 26.05 14.31 5.12
C GLN A 66 26.52 15.77 5.19
N HIS A 67 27.78 16.01 4.83
CA HIS A 67 28.23 17.37 4.52
C HIS A 67 27.50 17.89 3.26
N PRO A 68 27.25 19.21 3.14
CA PRO A 68 26.54 19.79 2.00
C PRO A 68 27.20 19.53 0.62
N HIS A 69 28.45 19.04 0.58
CA HIS A 69 29.16 18.66 -0.64
C HIS A 69 29.44 17.15 -0.78
N ALA A 70 28.78 16.28 0.00
CA ALA A 70 28.97 14.84 -0.09
C ALA A 70 28.39 14.25 -1.40
N LYS A 71 29.21 13.50 -2.15
CA LYS A 71 28.82 12.87 -3.43
C LYS A 71 28.14 11.51 -3.20
N PRO A 72 27.09 11.15 -3.96
CA PRO A 72 26.38 9.89 -3.77
C PRO A 72 27.22 8.67 -4.20
N VAL A 73 27.05 7.54 -3.50
CA VAL A 73 27.80 6.30 -3.73
C VAL A 73 27.31 5.61 -5.02
N ARG A 74 28.22 5.38 -5.98
CA ARG A 74 27.90 4.66 -7.22
C ARG A 74 27.86 3.15 -6.99
N GLN A 75 26.81 2.49 -7.52
CA GLN A 75 26.69 1.03 -7.45
C GLN A 75 27.80 0.34 -8.26
N LYS A 76 28.52 -0.59 -7.62
CA LYS A 76 29.63 -1.32 -8.25
C LYS A 76 29.08 -2.38 -9.21
N ARG A 77 29.50 -2.35 -10.48
CA ARG A 77 29.14 -3.38 -11.48
C ARG A 77 29.75 -4.74 -11.10
N LYS A 78 29.00 -5.83 -11.31
CA LYS A 78 29.46 -7.21 -11.03
C LYS A 78 30.63 -7.56 -11.97
N LYS A 79 31.72 -8.11 -11.42
CA LYS A 79 32.90 -8.52 -12.19
C LYS A 79 32.58 -9.77 -13.03
N ALA A 80 32.95 -9.77 -14.31
CA ALA A 80 32.80 -10.93 -15.18
C ALA A 80 33.72 -12.08 -14.71
N LYS A 81 33.19 -13.32 -14.65
CA LYS A 81 33.88 -14.52 -14.15
C LYS A 81 34.94 -15.11 -15.09
N ARG A 82 35.32 -14.41 -16.17
CA ARG A 82 36.35 -14.91 -17.09
C ARG A 82 37.71 -14.87 -16.37
N LYS A 83 38.36 -16.02 -16.25
CA LYS A 83 39.73 -16.09 -15.72
C LYS A 83 40.68 -15.39 -16.70
N ARG A 84 41.58 -14.55 -16.18
CA ARG A 84 42.69 -13.99 -16.97
C ARG A 84 43.66 -15.13 -17.28
N GLY A 85 44.12 -15.26 -18.52
CA GLY A 85 45.12 -16.26 -18.94
C GLY A 85 44.58 -17.54 -19.60
N GLY A 86 43.41 -17.51 -20.24
CA GLY A 86 42.90 -18.62 -21.05
C GLY A 86 43.59 -18.75 -22.41
N GLN A 87 44.93 -18.78 -22.46
CA GLN A 87 45.66 -19.14 -23.66
C GLN A 87 45.98 -20.65 -23.56
N PRO A 88 45.40 -21.50 -24.41
CA PRO A 88 45.70 -22.94 -24.36
C PRO A 88 47.18 -23.16 -24.69
N GLY A 89 47.93 -23.74 -23.77
CA GLY A 89 49.32 -24.13 -23.98
C GLY A 89 49.44 -25.21 -25.05
N VAL A 90 50.46 -25.09 -25.89
CA VAL A 90 50.79 -25.97 -27.02
C VAL A 90 50.90 -27.43 -26.57
N LEU A 91 50.07 -28.32 -27.14
CA LEU A 91 50.15 -29.76 -26.90
C LEU A 91 51.35 -30.34 -27.64
N CYS A 92 52.47 -30.55 -26.96
CA CYS A 92 53.57 -31.37 -27.48
C CYS A 92 53.16 -32.84 -27.34
N LYS A 93 52.76 -33.47 -28.46
CA LYS A 93 52.54 -34.92 -28.55
C LYS A 93 53.91 -35.62 -28.56
N LYS A 94 54.09 -36.62 -27.70
CA LYS A 94 55.18 -37.61 -27.82
C LYS A 94 54.86 -38.60 -28.92
#